data_AF-A0A1V3WZ67-F1
#
_entry.id   AF-A0A1V3WZ67-F1
#
_cell.length_a   1.000
_cell.length_b   1.000
_cell.length_c   1.000
_cell.angle_alpha   90.00
_cell.angle_beta   90.00
_cell.angle_gamma   90.00
#
_symmetry.space_group_name_H-M   'P 1'
#
loop_
_entity.id
_entity.type
_entity.pdbx_description
1 polymer ?
#
loop_
_entity_poly.entity_id
_entity_poly.type
_entity_poly.pdbx_seq_one_letter_code
_entity_poly.pdbx_strand_id
1 'polypeptide(L)'
;MTKTNLQISGPSHGREKPALMQRLYQASWRLTPFFWQEIDEGILPALYAAATPQAEGGAFYGPGLLRGSRRRRHRGQGARPGRNDADCRRLWEVSERLTGVRYPTPA
;
A
#
# COMPACT_ATOMS: atom_id res chain seq x y z
N MET A 1 -9.16 -5.36 -1.80
CA MET A 1 -8.94 -4.07 -1.11
C MET A 1 -9.45 -4.27 0.31
N THR A 2 -8.63 -3.98 1.32
CA THR A 2 -8.95 -4.28 2.72
C THR A 2 -9.86 -3.23 3.33
N LYS A 3 -10.78 -3.64 4.20
CA LYS A 3 -11.64 -2.74 4.98
C LYS A 3 -10.77 -1.99 5.98
N THR A 4 -10.42 -0.75 5.66
CA THR A 4 -9.60 0.11 6.54
C THR A 4 -10.22 1.49 6.65
N ASN A 5 -9.83 2.23 7.69
CA ASN A 5 -10.30 3.60 7.90
C ASN A 5 -9.83 4.57 6.79
N LEU A 6 -8.80 4.20 6.02
CA LEU A 6 -8.23 5.04 4.96
C LEU A 6 -9.24 5.38 3.84
N GLN A 7 -10.14 4.44 3.52
CA GLN A 7 -11.14 4.60 2.44
C GLN A 7 -12.26 5.57 2.79
N ILE A 8 -12.51 5.76 4.09
CA ILE A 8 -13.59 6.59 4.61
C ILE A 8 -13.09 7.92 5.18
N SER A 9 -11.86 7.96 5.68
CA SER A 9 -11.29 9.15 6.33
C SER A 9 -10.86 10.23 5.34
N GLY A 10 -10.31 9.85 4.18
CA GLY A 10 -9.80 10.82 3.19
C GLY A 10 -10.90 11.73 2.62
N PRO A 11 -11.96 11.18 2.01
CA PRO A 11 -13.03 11.99 1.39
C PRO A 11 -13.82 12.86 2.37
N SER A 12 -13.84 12.52 3.65
CA SER A 12 -14.58 13.23 4.70
C SER A 12 -13.71 14.11 5.59
N HIS A 13 -12.39 14.17 5.35
CA HIS A 13 -11.48 14.98 6.16
C HIS A 13 -11.87 16.47 6.09
N GLY A 14 -12.13 17.10 7.25
CA GLY A 14 -12.54 18.51 7.35
C GLY A 14 -14.02 18.80 7.07
N ARG A 15 -14.88 17.79 6.91
CA ARG A 15 -16.34 17.98 6.72
C ARG A 15 -17.13 17.69 8.00
N GLU A 16 -18.15 18.50 8.29
CA GLU A 16 -19.07 18.27 9.41
C GLU A 16 -19.97 17.04 9.22
N LYS A 17 -20.20 16.62 7.97
CA LYS A 17 -21.03 15.45 7.61
C LYS A 17 -20.23 14.48 6.75
N PRO A 18 -20.43 13.15 6.91
CA PRO A 18 -19.73 12.16 6.11
C PRO A 18 -20.07 12.32 4.63
N ALA A 19 -19.05 12.31 3.78
CA ALA A 19 -19.21 12.41 2.33
C ALA A 19 -20.08 11.27 1.78
N LEU A 20 -20.81 11.51 0.68
CA LEU A 20 -21.62 10.49 0.01
C LEU A 20 -20.80 9.22 -0.30
N MET A 21 -19.53 9.40 -0.70
CA MET A 21 -18.59 8.31 -0.93
C MET A 21 -18.35 7.45 0.32
N GLN A 22 -18.26 8.03 1.51
CA GLN A 22 -18.12 7.26 2.75
C GLN A 22 -19.35 6.37 2.99
N ARG A 23 -20.55 6.89 2.76
CA ARG A 23 -21.79 6.12 2.91
C ARG A 23 -21.86 4.96 1.92
N LEU A 24 -21.44 5.20 0.68
CA LEU A 24 -21.36 4.17 -0.35
C LEU A 24 -20.35 3.07 0.02
N TYR A 25 -19.16 3.44 0.51
CA TYR A 25 -18.16 2.45 0.97
C TYR A 25 -18.68 1.63 2.15
N GLN A 26 -19.27 2.26 3.16
CA GLN A 26 -19.83 1.56 4.32
C GLN A 26 -20.99 0.61 3.94
N ALA A 27 -21.86 1.04 3.01
CA ALA A 27 -22.92 0.19 2.49
C ALA A 27 -22.33 -1.00 1.73
N SER A 28 -21.30 -0.78 0.89
CA SER A 28 -20.65 -1.84 0.14
C SER A 28 -19.98 -2.89 1.05
N TRP A 29 -19.42 -2.50 2.20
CA TRP A 29 -18.87 -3.45 3.17
C TRP A 29 -19.91 -4.45 3.68
N ARG A 30 -21.18 -4.04 3.77
CA ARG A 30 -22.30 -4.87 4.22
C ARG A 30 -22.93 -5.66 3.08
N LEU A 31 -23.09 -5.02 1.92
CA LEU A 31 -23.83 -5.59 0.79
C LEU A 31 -22.96 -6.50 -0.10
N THR A 32 -21.64 -6.29 -0.12
CA THR A 32 -20.72 -7.01 -1.01
C THR A 32 -19.48 -7.54 -0.28
N PRO A 33 -19.60 -8.25 0.86
CA PRO A 33 -18.47 -8.62 1.71
C PRO A 33 -17.39 -9.44 1.00
N PHE A 34 -17.74 -10.23 -0.01
CA PHE A 34 -16.82 -11.05 -0.80
C PHE A 34 -15.88 -10.26 -1.73
N PHE A 35 -16.16 -8.98 -1.98
CA PHE A 35 -15.26 -8.07 -2.72
C PHE A 35 -14.20 -7.42 -1.84
N TRP A 36 -14.38 -7.49 -0.52
CA TRP A 36 -13.53 -6.83 0.46
C TRP A 36 -12.67 -7.86 1.19
N GLN A 37 -11.42 -7.49 1.46
CA GLN A 37 -10.54 -8.29 2.31
C GLN A 37 -10.69 -7.85 3.76
N GLU A 38 -10.61 -8.81 4.67
CA GLU A 38 -10.46 -8.55 6.09
C GLU A 38 -9.00 -8.17 6.43
N ILE A 39 -8.76 -7.69 7.67
CA ILE A 39 -7.46 -7.15 8.10
C ILE A 39 -6.37 -8.22 8.05
N ASP A 40 -6.69 -9.42 8.53
CA ASP A 40 -5.84 -10.60 8.52
C ASP A 40 -5.41 -11.02 7.10
N GLU A 41 -6.29 -10.90 6.11
CA GLU A 41 -5.95 -11.13 4.70
C GLU A 41 -5.10 -9.98 4.12
N GLY A 42 -5.42 -8.74 4.50
CA GLY A 42 -4.75 -7.54 4.00
C GLY A 42 -3.29 -7.40 4.44
N ILE A 43 -2.94 -7.92 5.62
CA ILE A 43 -1.59 -7.80 6.19
C ILE A 43 -0.59 -8.82 5.62
N LEU A 44 -1.07 -9.88 4.96
CA LEU A 44 -0.23 -10.99 4.47
C LEU A 44 0.96 -10.56 3.58
N PRO A 45 0.84 -9.60 2.65
CA PRO A 45 1.97 -9.15 1.84
C PRO A 45 3.07 -8.51 2.68
N ALA A 46 2.71 -7.72 3.69
CA ALA A 46 3.68 -7.08 4.59
C ALA A 46 4.40 -8.12 5.48
N LEU A 47 3.66 -9.07 6.04
CA LEU A 47 4.25 -10.18 6.81
C LEU A 47 5.19 -11.03 5.95
N TYR A 48 4.84 -11.27 4.69
CA TYR A 48 5.72 -11.99 3.78
C TYR A 48 7.03 -11.23 3.55
N ALA A 49 6.94 -9.94 3.19
CA ALA A 49 8.11 -9.11 2.95
C ALA A 49 9.04 -9.01 4.16
N ALA A 50 8.49 -9.02 5.38
CA ALA A 50 9.24 -8.88 6.61
C ALA A 50 9.85 -10.19 7.14
N ALA A 51 9.14 -11.31 7.00
CA ALA A 51 9.47 -12.54 7.74
C ALA A 51 9.96 -13.70 6.87
N THR A 52 9.79 -13.65 5.55
CA THR A 52 10.11 -14.80 4.69
C THR A 52 11.56 -14.73 4.20
N PRO A 53 12.35 -15.81 4.28
CA PRO A 53 13.70 -15.84 3.70
C PRO A 53 13.73 -15.68 2.17
N GLN A 54 12.60 -15.91 1.51
CA GLN A 54 12.40 -15.78 0.07
C GLN A 54 12.03 -14.35 -0.36
N ALA A 55 12.01 -13.38 0.58
CA ALA A 55 11.81 -11.97 0.22
C ALA A 55 13.08 -11.41 -0.40
N GLU A 56 12.91 -10.72 -1.52
CA GLU A 56 13.99 -10.05 -2.25
C GLU A 56 14.03 -8.57 -1.86
N GLY A 57 15.22 -8.02 -1.62
CA GLY A 57 15.42 -6.59 -1.44
C GLY A 57 15.00 -5.81 -2.69
N GLY A 58 14.34 -4.66 -2.49
CA GLY A 58 13.84 -3.83 -3.59
C GLY A 58 12.62 -4.41 -4.34
N ALA A 59 12.08 -5.55 -3.92
CA ALA A 59 10.83 -6.08 -4.46
C ALA A 59 9.61 -5.39 -3.82
N PHE A 60 8.56 -5.20 -4.63
CA PHE A 60 7.27 -4.72 -4.18
C PHE A 60 6.29 -5.90 -4.06
N TYR A 61 5.76 -6.14 -2.86
CA TYR A 61 4.78 -7.19 -2.60
C TYR A 61 3.40 -6.58 -2.38
N GLY A 62 2.41 -7.03 -3.16
CA GLY A 62 1.05 -6.51 -3.10
C GLY A 62 -0.01 -7.60 -3.23
N PRO A 63 -1.28 -7.27 -2.94
CA PRO A 63 -2.39 -8.20 -3.14
C PRO A 63 -2.50 -8.56 -4.63
N GLY A 64 -2.59 -9.86 -4.94
CA GLY A 64 -2.73 -10.33 -6.31
C GLY A 64 -4.04 -9.86 -6.95
N LEU A 65 -3.95 -9.27 -8.15
CA LEU A 65 -5.10 -8.74 -8.92
C LEU A 65 -5.84 -9.80 -9.75
N LEU A 66 -5.30 -11.02 -9.91
CA LEU A 66 -5.98 -12.07 -10.67
C LEU A 66 -7.00 -12.83 -9.81
N ARG A 67 -8.28 -12.63 -10.17
CA ARG A 67 -9.43 -13.45 -9.80
C ARG A 67 -9.02 -14.93 -9.82
N GLY A 68 -8.90 -15.54 -8.64
CA GLY A 68 -8.67 -16.99 -8.49
C GLY A 68 -7.48 -17.38 -7.62
N SER A 69 -6.54 -16.46 -7.32
CA SER A 69 -5.39 -16.79 -6.48
C SER A 69 -5.30 -15.90 -5.26
N ARG A 70 -6.17 -16.13 -4.26
CA ARG A 70 -6.04 -15.59 -2.89
C ARG A 70 -4.70 -15.97 -2.20
N ARG A 71 -3.84 -16.73 -2.87
CA ARG A 71 -2.63 -17.37 -2.32
C ARG A 71 -1.32 -17.00 -3.01
N ARG A 72 -1.31 -16.33 -4.17
CA ARG A 72 -0.04 -15.98 -4.84
C ARG A 72 0.39 -14.56 -4.51
N ARG A 73 1.37 -14.48 -3.61
CA ARG A 73 2.13 -13.29 -3.22
C ARG A 73 3.06 -12.95 -4.37
N HIS A 74 2.57 -12.20 -5.35
CA HIS A 74 3.35 -11.88 -6.53
C HIS A 74 4.29 -10.70 -6.25
N ARG A 75 5.50 -10.75 -6.83
CA ARG A 75 6.34 -9.57 -7.06
C ARG A 75 5.55 -8.63 -7.96
N GLY A 76 4.92 -7.63 -7.34
CA GLY A 76 4.18 -6.59 -8.03
C GLY A 76 5.15 -5.71 -8.79
N GLN A 77 4.72 -5.29 -9.97
CA GLN A 77 5.40 -4.22 -10.69
C GLN A 77 5.11 -2.91 -9.95
N GLY A 78 6.12 -2.31 -9.31
CA GLY A 78 6.00 -0.99 -8.70
C GLY A 78 5.49 0.06 -9.69
N ALA A 79 4.87 1.12 -9.17
CA ALA A 79 4.31 2.21 -9.97
C ALA A 79 5.37 2.79 -10.93
N ARG A 80 4.99 3.07 -12.18
CA ARG A 80 5.90 3.53 -13.24
C ARG A 80 6.79 4.73 -12.85
N PRO A 81 6.31 5.75 -12.10
CA PRO A 81 7.17 6.85 -11.66
C PRO A 81 8.27 6.43 -10.69
N GLY A 82 8.06 5.37 -9.90
CA GLY A 82 9.06 4.81 -8.98
C GLY A 82 10.16 4.00 -9.66
N ARG A 83 10.31 4.12 -10.98
CA ARG A 83 11.36 3.44 -11.78
C ARG A 83 12.37 4.40 -12.39
N ASN A 84 12.23 5.71 -12.17
CA ASN A 84 13.23 6.67 -12.61
C ASN A 84 14.29 6.84 -11.52
N ASP A 85 15.45 6.22 -11.71
CA ASP A 85 16.57 6.27 -10.77
C ASP A 85 17.03 7.71 -10.47
N ALA A 86 16.96 8.61 -11.45
CA ALA A 86 17.35 10.01 -11.25
C ALA A 86 16.39 10.73 -10.28
N ASP A 87 15.09 10.49 -10.41
CA ASP A 87 14.09 11.05 -9.51
C ASP A 87 14.19 10.43 -8.11
N CYS A 88 14.46 9.12 -8.02
CA CYS A 88 14.69 8.44 -6.75
C CYS A 88 15.90 9.00 -6.00
N ARG A 89 17.03 9.22 -6.70
CA ARG A 89 18.24 9.83 -6.11
C ARG A 89 17.97 11.26 -5.64
N ARG A 90 17.35 12.08 -6.49
CA ARG A 90 17.00 13.45 -6.14
C ARG A 90 16.07 13.52 -4.93
N LEU A 91 15.07 12.64 -4.87
CA LEU A 91 14.16 12.55 -3.73
C LEU A 91 14.93 12.23 -2.45
N TRP A 92 15.84 11.25 -2.51
CA TRP A 92 16.68 10.88 -1.37
C TRP A 92 17.54 12.04 -0.86
N GLU A 93 18.25 12.73 -1.75
CA GLU A 93 19.10 13.89 -1.41
C GLU A 93 18.31 15.02 -0.73
N VAL A 94 17.10 15.29 -1.24
CA VAL A 94 16.18 16.29 -0.66
C VAL A 94 15.71 15.82 0.72
N SER A 95 15.32 14.56 0.88
CA SER A 95 14.89 13.99 2.16
C SER A 95 15.98 14.08 3.22
N GLU A 96 17.22 13.73 2.89
CA GLU A 96 18.36 13.88 3.80
C GLU A 96 18.60 15.34 4.19
N ARG A 97 18.54 16.27 3.23
CA ARG A 97 18.69 17.71 3.51
C ARG A 97 17.59 18.23 4.44
N LEU A 98 16.34 17.81 4.23
CA LEU A 98 15.20 18.24 5.03
C LEU A 98 15.18 17.65 6.43
N THR A 99 15.70 16.43 6.61
CA THR A 99 15.73 15.74 7.90
C THR A 99 17.03 15.94 8.68
N GLY A 100 18.11 16.39 8.02
CA GLY A 100 19.45 16.48 8.59
C GLY A 100 20.12 15.12 8.80
N VAL A 101 19.51 14.02 8.37
CA VAL A 101 20.04 12.66 8.46
C VAL A 101 20.85 12.35 7.20
N ARG A 102 22.00 11.69 7.35
CA ARG A 102 22.81 11.18 6.24
C ARG A 102 22.99 9.68 6.37
N TYR A 103 22.84 8.97 5.26
CA TYR A 103 23.12 7.54 5.20
C TYR A 103 24.49 7.30 4.53
N PRO A 104 25.26 6.29 4.99
CA PRO A 104 26.49 5.92 4.32
C PRO A 104 26.17 5.38 2.93
N THR A 105 27.03 5.70 1.96
CA THR A 105 26.95 5.07 0.65
C THR A 105 27.26 3.58 0.82
N PRO A 106 26.39 2.65 0.36
CA PRO A 106 26.69 1.23 0.41
C PRO A 106 27.97 0.94 -0.40
N ALA A 107 28.78 0.01 0.10
CA ALA A 107 30.03 -0.43 -0.52
C ALA A 107 29.80 -1.14 -1.86
#